data_AF-A0A6L7GQ33-F1
#
_entry.id   AF-A0A6L7GQ33-F1
#
_cell.length_a   1.000
_cell.length_b   1.000
_cell.length_c   1.000
_cell.angle_alpha   90.00
_cell.angle_beta   90.00
_cell.angle_gamma   90.00
#
_symmetry.space_group_name_H-M   'P 1'
#
loop_
_entity.id
_entity.type
_entity.pdbx_description
1 polymer ?
#
loop_
_entity_poly.entity_id
_entity_poly.type
_entity_poly.pdbx_seq_one_letter_code
_entity_poly.pdbx_strand_id
1 'polypeptide(L)'
;MHAQAGDWLEVEQSVLGKEPERGLIEEVRSSDGSPPYVVRWEDADHTALVYPGPDAIIRTAAEVEALNSARAEQVSHLQEELARRQHADG
;
A
#
# COMPACT_ATOMS: atom_id res chain seq x y z
N MET A 1 -9.29 13.42 -8.00
CA MET A 1 -8.26 12.55 -7.37
C MET A 1 -6.97 13.34 -7.40
N HIS A 2 -6.31 13.53 -6.26
CA HIS A 2 -5.08 14.32 -6.16
C HIS A 2 -4.06 13.60 -5.29
N ALA A 3 -2.79 13.63 -5.68
CA ALA A 3 -1.67 13.01 -4.97
C ALA A 3 -0.50 13.98 -4.77
N GLN A 4 0.41 13.62 -3.88
CA GLN A 4 1.74 14.20 -3.75
C GLN A 4 2.82 13.13 -3.95
N ALA A 5 4.04 13.56 -4.27
CA ALA A 5 5.19 12.66 -4.26
C ALA A 5 5.41 12.12 -2.84
N GLY A 6 5.56 10.80 -2.71
CA GLY A 6 5.62 10.09 -1.44
C GLY A 6 4.31 9.42 -1.01
N ASP A 7 3.19 9.75 -1.66
CA ASP A 7 1.93 9.01 -1.48
C ASP A 7 2.00 7.65 -2.20
N TRP A 8 1.02 6.79 -1.92
CA TRP A 8 0.90 5.45 -2.45
C TRP A 8 -0.35 5.34 -3.32
N LEU A 9 -0.20 4.71 -4.49
CA LEU A 9 -1.29 4.36 -5.38
C LEU A 9 -1.64 2.88 -5.20
N GLU A 10 -2.90 2.59 -4.89
CA GLU A 10 -3.46 1.24 -4.89
C GLU A 10 -4.45 1.12 -6.05
N VAL A 11 -4.28 0.10 -6.89
CA VAL A 11 -5.17 -0.17 -8.03
C VAL A 11 -5.73 -1.58 -7.90
N GLU A 12 -7.05 -1.68 -7.77
CA GLU A 12 -7.73 -2.97 -7.87
C GLU A 12 -7.57 -3.53 -9.30
N GLN A 13 -7.01 -4.73 -9.40
CA GLN A 13 -6.87 -5.42 -10.67
C GLN A 13 -8.23 -5.98 -11.08
N SER A 14 -8.67 -5.71 -12.31
CA SER A 14 -9.96 -6.23 -12.82
C SER A 14 -9.99 -7.76 -13.00
N VAL A 15 -8.86 -8.44 -12.77
CA VAL A 15 -8.73 -9.90 -12.86
C VAL A 15 -9.00 -10.52 -11.49
N LEU A 16 -10.08 -11.31 -11.41
CA LEU A 16 -10.43 -12.10 -10.22
C LEU A 16 -9.23 -12.94 -9.74
N GLY A 17 -8.83 -12.74 -8.48
CA GLY A 17 -7.78 -13.51 -7.82
C GLY A 17 -6.37 -12.90 -7.91
N LYS A 18 -6.19 -11.73 -8.54
CA LYS A 18 -4.95 -10.96 -8.37
C LYS A 18 -5.05 -10.06 -7.15
N GLU A 19 -3.97 -10.00 -6.38
CA GLU A 19 -3.83 -9.00 -5.32
C GLU A 19 -3.86 -7.59 -5.94
N PRO A 20 -4.40 -6.60 -5.20
CA PRO A 20 -4.34 -5.21 -5.63
C PRO A 20 -2.87 -4.81 -5.83
N GLU A 21 -2.60 -4.12 -6.94
CA GLU A 21 -1.26 -3.65 -7.28
C GLU A 21 -1.02 -2.34 -6.53
N ARG A 22 0.13 -2.24 -5.86
CA ARG A 22 0.47 -1.08 -5.03
C ARG A 22 1.83 -0.53 -5.41
N GLY A 23 1.93 0.79 -5.44
CA GLY A 23 3.15 1.46 -5.83
C GLY A 23 3.31 2.84 -5.20
N LEU A 24 4.55 3.26 -5.01
CA LEU A 24 4.92 4.56 -4.50
C LEU A 24 4.84 5.59 -5.63
N ILE A 25 4.16 6.71 -5.39
CA ILE A 25 4.13 7.86 -6.29
C ILE A 25 5.44 8.63 -6.09
N GLU A 26 6.39 8.45 -7.00
CA GLU A 26 7.70 9.11 -6.94
C GLU A 26 7.64 10.56 -7.45
N GLU A 27 6.73 10.84 -8.40
CA GLU A 27 6.56 12.18 -8.97
C GLU A 27 5.10 12.40 -9.38
N VAL A 28 4.59 13.62 -9.16
CA VAL A 28 3.31 14.09 -9.71
C VAL A 28 3.61 15.18 -10.73
N ARG A 29 3.20 14.95 -11.99
CA ARG A 29 3.55 15.85 -13.09
C ARG A 29 2.75 17.16 -13.07
N SER A 30 1.54 17.11 -12.51
CA SER A 30 0.64 18.26 -12.46
C SER A 30 0.83 19.04 -11.15
N SER A 31 0.89 20.36 -11.24
CA SER A 31 1.08 21.24 -10.08
C SER A 31 -0.10 21.25 -9.11
N ASP A 32 -1.29 20.87 -9.58
CA ASP A 32 -2.51 20.74 -8.78
C ASP A 32 -2.66 19.36 -8.11
N GLY A 33 -1.69 18.47 -8.32
CA GLY A 33 -1.72 17.11 -7.80
C GLY A 33 -2.55 16.13 -8.64
N SER A 34 -3.09 16.55 -9.79
CA SER A 34 -3.87 15.67 -10.67
C SER A 34 -2.98 14.68 -11.45
N PRO A 35 -3.54 13.58 -11.97
CA PRO A 35 -2.82 12.67 -12.88
C PRO A 35 -2.20 13.41 -14.08
N PRO A 36 -1.10 12.89 -14.67
CA PRO A 36 -0.51 11.57 -14.42
C PRO A 36 0.53 11.52 -13.28
N TYR A 37 0.72 10.32 -12.75
CA TYR A 37 1.67 10.02 -11.67
C TYR A 37 2.79 9.12 -12.18
N VAL A 38 4.02 9.34 -11.72
CA VAL A 38 5.13 8.40 -11.91
C VAL A 38 5.14 7.48 -10.70
N VAL A 39 4.89 6.20 -10.92
CA VAL A 39 4.68 5.20 -9.86
C VAL A 39 5.73 4.11 -9.96
N ARG A 40 6.40 3.81 -8.86
CA ARG A 40 7.27 2.63 -8.70
C ARG A 40 6.48 1.54 -7.98
N TRP A 41 6.22 0.44 -8.68
CA TRP A 41 5.41 -0.66 -8.17
C TRP A 41 6.20 -1.55 -7.19
N GLU A 42 5.52 -2.12 -6.18
CA GLU A 42 6.20 -2.99 -5.19
C GLU A 42 6.45 -4.40 -5.72
N ASP A 43 5.59 -4.89 -6.60
CA ASP A 43 5.62 -6.26 -7.11
C ASP A 43 6.64 -6.47 -8.24
N ALA A 44 7.02 -5.38 -8.90
CA ALA A 44 7.91 -5.39 -10.04
C ALA A 44 8.87 -4.20 -9.97
N ASP A 45 10.16 -4.46 -10.20
CA ASP A 45 11.27 -3.50 -10.17
C ASP A 45 11.23 -2.51 -11.36
N HIS A 46 10.05 -1.94 -11.61
CA HIS A 46 9.77 -1.05 -12.71
C HIS A 46 8.96 0.16 -12.25
N THR A 47 9.24 1.29 -12.92
CA THR A 47 8.54 2.55 -12.74
C THR A 47 7.75 2.85 -14.01
N ALA A 48 6.49 3.28 -13.87
CA ALA A 48 5.61 3.60 -14.98
C ALA A 48 4.89 4.94 -14.79
N LEU A 49 4.51 5.58 -15.89
CA LEU A 49 3.61 6.73 -15.88
C LEU A 49 2.17 6.21 -15.88
N VAL A 50 1.40 6.53 -14.85
CA VAL A 50 0.07 5.98 -14.60
C VAL A 50 -0.99 7.05 -14.70
N TYR A 51 -2.07 6.71 -15.40
CA TYR A 51 -3.32 7.46 -15.45
C TYR A 51 -4.38 6.66 -14.69
N PRO A 52 -4.52 6.88 -13.36
CA PRO A 52 -5.42 6.08 -12.55
C PRO A 52 -6.88 6.21 -12.99
N GLY A 53 -7.58 5.07 -12.96
CA GLY A 53 -9.02 5.02 -13.16
C GLY A 53 -9.80 5.53 -11.95
N PRO A 54 -11.14 5.59 -12.05
CA PRO A 54 -12.00 6.05 -10.96
C PRO A 54 -11.91 5.19 -9.70
N ASP A 55 -11.54 3.92 -9.84
CA ASP A 55 -11.45 2.95 -8.74
C ASP A 55 -10.06 2.93 -8.06
N ALA A 56 -9.12 3.77 -8.52
CA ALA A 56 -7.82 3.86 -7.86
C ALA A 56 -7.94 4.57 -6.50
N ILE A 57 -7.14 4.14 -5.54
CA ILE A 57 -7.11 4.70 -4.20
C ILE A 57 -5.72 5.31 -3.98
N ILE A 58 -5.69 6.53 -3.44
CA ILE A 58 -4.45 7.16 -2.98
C ILE A 58 -4.42 7.04 -1.46
N ARG A 59 -3.27 6.58 -0.94
CA ARG A 59 -2.97 6.54 0.49
C ARG A 59 -1.79 7.46 0.75
N THR A 60 -1.91 8.33 1.75
CA THR A 60 -0.78 9.15 2.18
C THR A 60 0.28 8.30 2.87
N ALA A 61 1.53 8.75 2.86
CA ALA A 61 2.62 8.07 3.59
C ALA A 61 2.27 7.82 5.07
N ALA A 62 1.62 8.80 5.72
CA ALA A 62 1.20 8.69 7.12
C ALA A 62 0.11 7.63 7.34
N GLU A 63 -0.85 7.50 6.41
CA GLU A 63 -1.87 6.44 6.47
C GLU A 63 -1.25 5.06 6.30
N VAL A 64 -0.30 4.91 5.36
CA VAL A 64 0.40 3.66 5.13
C VAL A 64 1.25 3.28 6.37
N GLU A 65 1.95 4.23 6.97
CA GLU A 65 2.73 4.01 8.19
C GLU A 65 1.84 3.60 9.38
N ALA A 66 0.72 4.30 9.57
CA ALA A 66 -0.24 3.97 10.62
C ALA A 66 -0.86 2.57 10.43
N LEU A 67 -1.23 2.21 9.20
CA LEU A 67 -1.77 0.89 8.87
C LEU A 67 -0.73 -0.21 9.11
N ASN A 68 0.52 0.01 8.69
CA ASN A 68 1.61 -0.93 8.91
C ASN A 68 1.91 -1.14 10.39
N SER A 69 1.92 -0.06 11.18
CA SER A 69 2.16 -0.11 12.62
C SER A 69 1.05 -0.89 13.33
N ALA A 70 -0.22 -0.58 13.05
CA ALA A 70 -1.36 -1.29 13.62
C ALA A 70 -1.37 -2.79 13.25
N ARG A 71 -1.03 -3.12 12.00
CA ARG A 71 -0.93 -4.52 11.55
C ARG A 71 0.19 -5.27 12.28
N ALA A 72 1.34 -4.63 12.48
CA ALA A 72 2.47 -5.22 13.19
C ALA A 72 2.16 -5.51 14.66
N GLU A 73 1.51 -4.58 15.35
CA GLU A 73 1.05 -4.76 16.74
C GLU A 73 0.09 -5.95 16.86
N GLN A 74 -0.88 -6.06 15.93
CA GLN A 74 -1.84 -7.14 15.94
C GLN A 74 -1.18 -8.52 15.72
N VAL A 75 -0.20 -8.61 14.82
CA VAL A 75 0.57 -9.84 14.59
C VAL A 75 1.38 -10.22 15.84
N SER A 76 2.03 -9.25 16.48
CA SER A 76 2.82 -9.49 17.70
C SER A 76 1.95 -10.05 18.83
N HIS A 77 0.77 -9.46 19.04
CA HIS A 77 -0.15 -9.92 20.08
C HIS A 77 -0.58 -11.38 19.87
N LEU A 78 -0.90 -11.76 18.64
CA LEU A 78 -1.26 -13.13 18.29
C LEU A 78 -0.10 -14.11 18.48
N GLN A 79 1.12 -13.70 18.14
CA GLN A 79 2.31 -14.54 18.33
C GLN A 79 2.59 -14.81 19.82
N GLU A 80 2.45 -13.80 20.68
CA GLU A 80 2.59 -13.98 22.14
C GLU A 80 1.55 -14.93 22.72
N GLU A 81 0.29 -14.82 22.29
CA GLU A 81 -0.78 -15.72 22.72
C GLU A 81 -0.53 -17.16 22.30
N LEU A 82 -0.03 -17.39 21.08
CA LEU A 82 0.33 -18.73 20.60
C LEU A 82 1.54 -19.30 21.36
N ALA A 83 2.56 -18.49 21.62
CA ALA A 83 3.74 -18.89 22.38
C ALA A 83 3.37 -19.29 23.83
N ARG A 84 2.48 -18.52 24.48
CA ARG A 84 1.97 -18.86 25.82
C ARG A 84 1.26 -20.21 25.88
N ARG A 85 0.50 -20.57 24.83
CA ARG A 85 -0.22 -21.86 24.78
C ARG A 85 0.72 -23.04 24.53
N GLN A 86 1.71 -22.87 23.66
CA GLN A 86 2.69 -23.93 23.36
C GLN A 86 3.57 -24.30 24.56
N HIS A 87 3.85 -23.35 25.45
CA HIS A 87 4.61 -23.62 26.68
C HIS A 87 3.80 -24.24 27.83
N ALA A 88 2.47 -24.23 27.76
CA ALA A 88 1.60 -24.79 28.81
C ALA A 88 1.22 -26.26 28.59
N ASP A 89 1.52 -26.82 27.41
CA ASP A 89 1.16 -28.18 26.98
C ASP A 89 2.37 -29.16 26.95
N GLY A 90 3.51 -28.78 27.53
CA GLY A 90 4.72 -29.61 27.63
C GLY A 90 5.15 -29.87 29.07
#